data_AF-A0A7C0XUN6-F1
#
_entry.id   AF-A0A7C0XUN6-F1
#
_cell.length_a   1.000
_cell.length_b   1.000
_cell.length_c   1.000
_cell.angle_alpha   90.00
_cell.angle_beta   90.00
_cell.angle_gamma   90.00
#
_symmetry.space_group_name_H-M   'P 1'
#
loop_
_entity.id
_entity.type
_entity.pdbx_description
1 polymer ?
#
loop_
_entity_poly.entity_id
_entity_poly.type
_entity_poly.pdbx_seq_one_letter_code
_entity_poly.pdbx_strand_id
1 'polypeptide(L)'
;MNKKLIIISCGLTLILILGLLYFLFLEKKEVKLPRELKQEYLKFKKEYLKKKNQGYDLREATWWIKEARKAYFDGDYKKAKEYLDKALLALKKAEKIDFSLPETPEKGWNITEKPNTLIEKIPTVKDWVPIGITYNLEENNLLRYIPGYPWQQSCFIFVAIGESKEGDILFYQGRLPFEGGFAPRINVNGDYLRNVPRFKGGMYYYENGTEGYNYPTVLVYGTKGYKEILAYDEKNQTWYHEIIPPDENGLKIKIKAKALGVPFWMGPQEGPYIVHGAFSGTKDIDAWGGFWVVGKFEGTVKLPQEKEEKEFSGYFLFDRATHIAYYAQQEYQGEACREIACPARGGVVEFSCMGIFHDNFTITLCDSKNPTPVNFPKFQHQGRINYIFNESYPFNDFTLKSFGEKLQPSSFELKGSFEEGSVDLKGKVIEYWPPKGWARVEGTWWDPEGKRTWGRAFISWEGEIKFKGKAIKVKDVIGIGEFTRFKGG
;
A
#
# COMPACT_ATOMS: atom_id res chain seq x y z
N MET A 1 -12.29 86.26 -7.26
CA MET A 1 -11.96 84.82 -7.16
C MET A 1 -11.77 84.25 -8.56
N ASN A 2 -10.62 83.66 -8.88
CA ASN A 2 -10.22 83.35 -10.25
C ASN A 2 -11.00 82.13 -10.79
N LYS A 3 -11.85 82.32 -11.82
CA LYS A 3 -12.74 81.26 -12.37
C LYS A 3 -11.99 79.98 -12.76
N LYS A 4 -10.72 80.09 -13.19
CA LYS A 4 -9.86 78.92 -13.50
C LYS A 4 -9.51 78.09 -12.26
N LEU A 5 -9.29 78.71 -11.10
CA LEU A 5 -8.97 77.99 -9.86
C LEU A 5 -10.19 77.21 -9.34
N ILE A 6 -11.40 77.75 -9.50
CA ILE A 6 -12.64 77.11 -9.07
C ILE A 6 -12.93 75.87 -9.93
N ILE A 7 -12.75 75.95 -11.25
CA ILE A 7 -12.96 74.82 -12.16
C ILE A 7 -11.97 73.69 -11.88
N ILE A 8 -10.69 74.01 -11.63
CA ILE A 8 -9.67 73.02 -11.28
C ILE A 8 -9.96 72.38 -9.92
N SER A 9 -10.36 73.17 -8.93
CA SER A 9 -10.78 72.68 -7.60
C SER A 9 -11.99 71.75 -7.71
N CYS A 10 -13.04 72.11 -8.46
CA CYS A 10 -14.22 71.28 -8.66
C CYS A 10 -13.89 69.96 -9.40
N GLY A 11 -13.01 70.01 -10.41
CA GLY A 11 -12.57 68.82 -11.14
C GLY A 11 -11.79 67.82 -10.26
N LEU A 12 -10.85 68.31 -9.44
CA LEU A 12 -10.11 67.48 -8.47
C LEU A 12 -11.03 66.85 -7.42
N THR A 13 -12.01 67.62 -6.94
CA THR A 13 -13.00 67.13 -5.97
C THR A 13 -13.86 66.01 -6.58
N LEU A 14 -14.26 66.13 -7.84
CA LEU A 14 -15.05 65.12 -8.55
C LEU A 14 -14.27 63.81 -8.75
N ILE A 15 -12.98 63.90 -9.11
CA ILE A 15 -12.11 62.71 -9.27
C ILE A 15 -11.91 61.99 -7.94
N LEU A 16 -11.72 62.73 -6.83
CA LEU A 16 -11.62 62.15 -5.50
C LEU A 16 -12.92 61.46 -5.08
N ILE A 17 -14.08 62.07 -5.35
CA ILE A 17 -15.39 61.46 -5.07
C ILE A 17 -15.60 60.20 -5.91
N LEU A 18 -15.27 60.22 -7.20
CA LEU A 18 -15.38 59.04 -8.08
C LEU A 18 -14.41 57.92 -7.66
N GLY A 19 -13.19 58.27 -7.26
CA GLY A 19 -12.22 57.33 -6.70
C GLY A 19 -12.71 56.70 -5.39
N LEU A 20 -13.29 57.50 -4.49
CA LEU A 20 -13.86 57.01 -3.24
C LEU A 20 -15.08 56.12 -3.47
N LEU A 21 -15.96 56.47 -4.41
CA LEU A 21 -17.11 55.65 -4.80
C LEU A 21 -16.69 54.34 -5.46
N TYR A 22 -15.65 54.36 -6.30
CA TYR A 22 -15.08 53.16 -6.89
C TYR A 22 -14.43 52.27 -5.83
N PHE A 23 -13.70 52.85 -4.89
CA PHE A 23 -13.11 52.14 -3.75
C PHE A 23 -14.18 51.50 -2.85
N LEU A 24 -15.22 52.27 -2.46
CA LEU A 24 -16.35 51.76 -1.68
C LEU A 24 -17.16 50.70 -2.44
N PHE A 25 -17.27 50.81 -3.78
CA PHE A 25 -17.91 49.79 -4.60
C PHE A 25 -17.09 48.49 -4.65
N LEU A 26 -15.76 48.59 -4.76
CA LEU A 26 -14.86 47.44 -4.70
C LEU A 26 -14.91 46.77 -3.32
N GLU A 27 -14.82 47.54 -2.24
CA GLU A 27 -14.89 47.05 -0.86
C GLU A 27 -16.24 46.37 -0.58
N LYS A 28 -17.35 46.97 -1.04
CA LYS A 28 -18.70 46.38 -0.90
C LYS A 28 -18.85 45.10 -1.73
N LYS A 29 -18.19 45.00 -2.89
CA LYS A 29 -18.18 43.79 -3.74
C LYS A 29 -17.32 42.69 -3.13
N GLU A 30 -16.17 43.03 -2.54
CA GLU A 30 -15.29 42.13 -1.80
C GLU A 30 -15.94 41.58 -0.53
N VAL A 31 -16.80 42.34 0.15
CA VAL A 31 -17.54 41.87 1.35
C VAL A 31 -18.81 41.08 0.97
N LYS A 32 -19.40 41.33 -0.20
CA LYS A 32 -20.63 40.66 -0.65
C LYS A 32 -20.37 39.25 -1.17
N LEU A 33 -19.29 39.05 -1.93
CA LEU A 33 -18.95 37.76 -2.55
C LEU A 33 -18.74 36.61 -1.53
N PRO A 34 -18.07 36.80 -0.38
CA PRO A 34 -17.97 35.78 0.67
C PRO A 34 -19.33 35.38 1.27
N ARG A 35 -20.25 36.34 1.43
CA ARG A 35 -21.61 36.07 1.97
C ARG A 35 -22.45 35.25 0.98
N GLU A 36 -22.39 35.59 -0.31
CA GLU A 36 -23.08 34.85 -1.38
C GLU A 36 -22.54 33.42 -1.49
N LEU A 37 -21.21 33.25 -1.49
CA LEU A 37 -20.55 31.94 -1.48
C LEU A 37 -21.02 31.07 -0.31
N LYS A 38 -21.08 31.64 0.90
CA LYS A 38 -21.54 30.91 2.10
C LYS A 38 -22.95 30.34 1.92
N GLN A 39 -23.86 31.07 1.29
CA GLN A 39 -25.21 30.59 1.02
C GLN A 39 -25.21 29.46 -0.02
N GLU A 40 -24.39 29.56 -1.06
CA GLU A 40 -24.26 28.51 -2.07
C GLU A 40 -23.64 27.23 -1.51
N TYR A 41 -22.64 27.33 -0.63
CA TYR A 41 -22.10 26.18 0.11
C TYR A 41 -23.17 25.46 0.91
N LEU A 42 -24.12 26.19 1.52
CA LEU A 42 -25.24 25.59 2.25
C LEU A 42 -26.22 24.87 1.31
N LYS A 43 -26.50 25.44 0.14
CA LYS A 43 -27.33 24.79 -0.90
C LYS A 43 -26.66 23.51 -1.39
N PHE A 44 -25.38 23.58 -1.75
CA PHE A 44 -24.59 22.42 -2.12
C PHE A 44 -24.64 21.35 -1.03
N LYS A 45 -24.39 21.70 0.23
CA LYS A 45 -24.40 20.75 1.36
C LYS A 45 -25.74 20.03 1.48
N LYS A 46 -26.86 20.74 1.35
CA LYS A 46 -28.21 20.15 1.45
C LYS A 46 -28.47 19.15 0.34
N GLU A 47 -28.17 19.51 -0.91
CA GLU A 47 -28.37 18.62 -2.07
C GLU A 47 -27.39 17.44 -2.04
N TYR A 48 -26.14 17.69 -1.66
CA TYR A 48 -25.11 16.68 -1.46
C TYR A 48 -25.57 15.61 -0.47
N LEU A 49 -26.05 16.00 0.72
CA LEU A 49 -26.53 15.06 1.73
C LEU A 49 -27.75 14.27 1.24
N LYS A 50 -28.66 14.91 0.49
CA LYS A 50 -29.80 14.21 -0.11
C LYS A 50 -29.34 13.13 -1.09
N LYS A 51 -28.48 13.48 -2.05
CA LYS A 51 -27.96 12.53 -3.05
C LYS A 51 -27.09 11.45 -2.42
N LYS A 52 -26.29 11.78 -1.39
CA LYS A 52 -25.51 10.82 -0.61
C LYS A 52 -26.41 9.73 -0.03
N ASN A 53 -27.49 10.13 0.65
CA ASN A 53 -28.45 9.22 1.26
C ASN A 53 -29.26 8.40 0.23
N GLN A 54 -29.27 8.83 -1.03
CA GLN A 54 -29.93 8.14 -2.14
C GLN A 54 -28.98 7.22 -2.92
N GLY A 55 -27.71 7.10 -2.51
CA GLY A 55 -26.72 6.22 -3.14
C GLY A 55 -26.19 6.74 -4.48
N TYR A 56 -26.02 8.06 -4.61
CA TYR A 56 -25.38 8.66 -5.79
C TYR A 56 -23.86 8.66 -5.69
N ASP A 57 -23.17 8.55 -6.83
CA ASP A 57 -21.73 8.78 -6.92
C ASP A 57 -21.43 10.27 -6.82
N LEU A 58 -20.82 10.68 -5.72
CA LEU A 58 -20.52 12.07 -5.39
C LEU A 58 -19.03 12.38 -5.39
N ARG A 59 -18.17 11.51 -5.94
CA ARG A 59 -16.71 11.66 -5.86
C ARG A 59 -16.22 12.95 -6.51
N GLU A 60 -16.67 13.24 -7.73
CA GLU A 60 -16.29 14.46 -8.45
C GLU A 60 -16.77 15.72 -7.71
N ALA A 61 -18.03 15.73 -7.25
CA ALA A 61 -18.58 16.82 -6.45
C ALA A 61 -17.79 17.04 -5.15
N THR A 62 -17.33 15.95 -4.52
CA THR A 62 -16.50 15.96 -3.31
C THR A 62 -15.10 16.52 -3.57
N TRP A 63 -14.52 16.23 -4.73
CA TRP A 63 -13.22 16.79 -5.12
C TRP A 63 -13.33 18.31 -5.29
N TRP A 64 -14.26 18.77 -6.12
CA TRP A 64 -14.42 20.19 -6.41
C TRP A 64 -14.80 21.00 -5.17
N ILE A 65 -15.61 20.46 -4.26
CA ILE A 65 -15.95 21.19 -3.03
C ILE A 65 -14.77 21.33 -2.06
N LYS A 66 -13.82 20.38 -2.06
CA LYS A 66 -12.58 20.50 -1.27
C LYS A 66 -11.70 21.60 -1.82
N GLU A 67 -11.51 21.65 -3.15
CA GLU A 67 -10.75 22.70 -3.81
C GLU A 67 -11.41 24.07 -3.63
N ALA A 68 -12.74 24.15 -3.72
CA ALA A 68 -13.51 25.36 -3.47
C ALA A 68 -13.28 25.89 -2.04
N ARG A 69 -13.35 25.01 -1.04
CA ARG A 69 -13.11 25.36 0.36
C ARG A 69 -11.69 25.83 0.61
N LYS A 70 -10.70 25.15 0.02
CA LYS A 70 -9.28 25.55 0.10
C LYS A 70 -9.09 26.96 -0.43
N ALA A 71 -9.56 27.23 -1.66
CA ALA A 71 -9.49 28.57 -2.26
C ALA A 71 -10.21 29.63 -1.42
N TYR A 72 -11.36 29.28 -0.81
CA TYR A 72 -12.09 30.18 0.09
C TYR A 72 -11.26 30.55 1.33
N PHE A 73 -10.60 29.58 1.97
CA PHE A 73 -9.75 29.83 3.15
C PHE A 73 -8.46 30.56 2.80
N ASP A 74 -7.94 30.38 1.58
CA ASP A 74 -6.79 31.10 1.05
C ASP A 74 -7.14 32.55 0.63
N GLY A 75 -8.42 32.95 0.74
CA GLY A 75 -8.90 34.29 0.37
C GLY A 75 -9.16 34.49 -1.13
N ASP A 76 -8.96 33.45 -1.96
CA ASP A 76 -9.26 33.49 -3.40
C ASP A 76 -10.74 33.15 -3.67
N TYR A 77 -11.60 34.12 -3.37
CA TYR A 77 -13.06 33.95 -3.49
C TYR A 77 -13.54 33.74 -4.94
N LYS A 78 -12.81 34.28 -5.93
CA LYS A 78 -13.15 34.09 -7.35
C LYS A 78 -12.95 32.62 -7.74
N LYS A 79 -11.81 32.04 -7.36
CA LYS A 79 -11.50 30.63 -7.61
C LYS A 79 -12.37 29.70 -6.77
N ALA A 80 -12.68 30.08 -5.52
CA ALA A 80 -13.64 29.36 -4.69
C ALA A 80 -15.02 29.26 -5.37
N LYS A 81 -15.48 30.34 -5.99
CA LYS A 81 -16.74 30.34 -6.77
C LYS A 81 -16.67 29.41 -7.97
N GLU A 82 -15.60 29.50 -8.77
CA GLU A 82 -15.41 28.64 -9.94
C GLU A 82 -15.44 27.14 -9.57
N TYR A 83 -14.73 26.77 -8.51
CA TYR A 83 -14.71 25.39 -8.02
C TYR A 83 -16.06 24.97 -7.41
N LEU A 84 -16.77 25.86 -6.73
CA LEU A 84 -18.11 25.58 -6.23
C LEU A 84 -19.10 25.33 -7.38
N ASP A 85 -19.02 26.10 -8.46
CA ASP A 85 -19.84 25.90 -9.66
C ASP A 85 -19.55 24.56 -10.33
N LYS A 86 -18.27 24.17 -10.41
CA LYS A 86 -17.87 22.81 -10.85
C LYS A 86 -18.44 21.73 -9.93
N ALA A 87 -18.42 21.94 -8.62
CA ALA A 87 -18.98 21.00 -7.65
C ALA A 87 -20.50 20.85 -7.82
N LEU A 88 -21.23 21.95 -8.01
CA LEU A 88 -22.68 21.95 -8.26
C LEU A 88 -23.03 21.26 -9.58
N LEU A 89 -22.24 21.49 -10.64
CA LEU A 89 -22.43 20.83 -11.92
C LEU A 89 -22.20 19.32 -11.80
N ALA A 90 -21.12 18.90 -11.14
CA ALA A 90 -20.83 17.50 -10.86
C ALA A 90 -21.96 16.85 -10.02
N LEU A 91 -22.47 17.56 -9.02
CA LEU A 91 -23.59 17.10 -8.20
C LEU A 91 -24.88 16.92 -9.02
N LYS A 92 -25.16 17.82 -9.96
CA LYS A 92 -26.30 17.71 -10.88
C LYS A 92 -26.17 16.51 -11.80
N LYS A 93 -24.99 16.29 -12.36
CA LYS A 93 -24.66 15.17 -13.27
C LYS A 93 -24.50 13.84 -12.56
N ALA A 94 -24.32 13.84 -11.23
CA ALA A 94 -24.13 12.62 -10.45
C ALA A 94 -25.25 11.61 -10.71
N GLU A 95 -24.85 10.38 -10.95
CA GLU A 95 -25.71 9.23 -11.20
C GLU A 95 -25.75 8.32 -9.95
N LYS A 96 -26.74 7.43 -9.89
CA LYS A 96 -26.77 6.40 -8.86
C LYS A 96 -25.61 5.46 -9.06
N ILE A 97 -25.02 4.99 -7.96
CA ILE A 97 -23.94 4.01 -8.01
C ILE A 97 -24.49 2.73 -8.62
N ASP A 98 -23.87 2.30 -9.71
CA ASP A 98 -24.14 1.02 -10.33
C ASP A 98 -23.29 -0.08 -9.67
N PHE A 99 -23.96 -1.11 -9.15
CA PHE A 99 -23.34 -2.27 -8.51
C PHE A 99 -23.25 -3.51 -9.42
N SER A 100 -23.52 -3.34 -10.72
CA SER A 100 -23.22 -4.39 -11.70
C SER A 100 -21.72 -4.66 -11.77
N LEU A 101 -21.38 -5.91 -12.11
CA LEU A 101 -20.02 -6.34 -12.33
C LEU A 101 -19.42 -5.60 -13.53
N PRO A 102 -18.21 -5.01 -13.43
CA PRO A 102 -17.57 -4.40 -14.59
C PRO A 102 -17.23 -5.42 -15.68
N GLU A 103 -17.03 -4.91 -16.89
CA GLU A 103 -16.66 -5.72 -18.04
C GLU A 103 -15.26 -6.34 -17.87
N THR A 104 -15.16 -7.65 -18.09
CA THR A 104 -13.90 -8.39 -18.02
C THR A 104 -12.96 -7.93 -19.13
N PRO A 105 -11.67 -7.67 -18.83
CA PRO A 105 -10.72 -7.25 -19.86
C PRO A 105 -10.48 -8.34 -20.91
N GLU A 106 -10.45 -7.97 -22.19
CA GLU A 106 -10.18 -8.92 -23.30
C GLU A 106 -8.70 -9.34 -23.40
N LYS A 107 -7.79 -8.47 -22.94
CA LYS A 107 -6.34 -8.63 -23.01
C LYS A 107 -5.68 -8.24 -21.69
N GLY A 108 -4.44 -8.70 -21.50
CA GLY A 108 -3.65 -8.45 -20.29
C GLY A 108 -3.64 -9.64 -19.34
N TRP A 109 -3.64 -9.36 -18.05
CA TRP A 109 -3.53 -10.38 -17.02
C TRP A 109 -4.89 -10.97 -16.68
N ASN A 110 -4.99 -12.28 -16.83
CA ASN A 110 -6.11 -13.06 -16.35
C ASN A 110 -6.04 -13.26 -14.83
N ILE A 111 -7.20 -13.50 -14.22
CA ILE A 111 -7.30 -13.90 -12.81
C ILE A 111 -7.70 -15.37 -12.68
N THR A 112 -7.41 -15.95 -11.52
CA THR A 112 -7.80 -17.32 -11.17
C THR A 112 -8.44 -17.37 -9.78
N GLU A 113 -9.47 -18.21 -9.65
CA GLU A 113 -10.05 -18.59 -8.36
C GLU A 113 -9.42 -19.89 -7.79
N LYS A 114 -8.61 -20.59 -8.60
CA LYS A 114 -7.81 -21.73 -8.15
C LYS A 114 -6.58 -21.24 -7.41
N PRO A 115 -6.19 -21.88 -6.30
CA PRO A 115 -5.04 -21.45 -5.51
C PRO A 115 -3.74 -21.69 -6.28
N ASN A 116 -2.90 -20.65 -6.36
CA ASN A 116 -1.59 -20.73 -6.99
C ASN A 116 -0.53 -21.37 -6.08
N THR A 117 -0.91 -21.73 -4.85
CA THR A 117 -0.02 -22.46 -3.93
C THR A 117 0.38 -23.84 -4.44
N LEU A 118 -0.24 -24.37 -5.50
CA LEU A 118 0.19 -25.62 -6.14
C LEU A 118 1.47 -25.46 -6.98
N ILE A 119 1.89 -24.23 -7.25
CA ILE A 119 3.15 -23.95 -7.93
C ILE A 119 4.28 -24.15 -6.92
N GLU A 120 5.23 -25.02 -7.25
CA GLU A 120 6.35 -25.35 -6.36
C GLU A 120 7.72 -24.89 -6.88
N LYS A 121 7.73 -24.25 -8.05
CA LYS A 121 8.97 -23.81 -8.68
C LYS A 121 9.72 -22.83 -7.77
N ILE A 122 11.04 -22.94 -7.76
CA ILE A 122 11.91 -21.93 -7.16
C ILE A 122 11.85 -20.69 -8.07
N PRO A 123 11.72 -19.47 -7.53
CA PRO A 123 11.63 -18.28 -8.36
C PRO A 123 12.97 -18.02 -9.04
N THR A 124 12.93 -17.71 -10.32
CA THR A 124 14.11 -17.32 -11.08
C THR A 124 14.34 -15.80 -10.99
N VAL A 125 15.48 -15.32 -11.49
CA VAL A 125 15.74 -13.89 -11.69
C VAL A 125 14.66 -13.24 -12.55
N LYS A 126 14.11 -13.97 -13.54
CA LYS A 126 12.99 -13.48 -14.38
C LYS A 126 11.68 -13.36 -13.60
N ASP A 127 11.45 -14.24 -12.62
CA ASP A 127 10.27 -14.11 -11.75
C ASP A 127 10.43 -12.94 -10.77
N TRP A 128 11.66 -12.66 -10.34
CA TRP A 128 11.97 -11.55 -9.44
C TRP A 128 11.90 -10.19 -10.14
N VAL A 129 12.62 -10.04 -11.25
CA VAL A 129 12.66 -8.82 -12.09
C VAL A 129 12.20 -9.15 -13.52
N PRO A 130 10.87 -9.22 -13.76
CA PRO A 130 10.26 -9.62 -15.04
C PRO A 130 10.35 -8.55 -16.14
N ILE A 131 11.53 -8.36 -16.70
CA ILE A 131 11.76 -7.50 -17.87
C ILE A 131 11.04 -8.08 -19.09
N GLY A 132 10.33 -7.23 -19.84
CA GLY A 132 9.53 -7.60 -21.00
C GLY A 132 8.13 -8.13 -20.68
N ILE A 133 7.79 -8.31 -19.39
CA ILE A 133 6.46 -8.74 -18.92
C ILE A 133 5.82 -7.64 -18.08
N THR A 134 6.52 -7.18 -17.04
CA THR A 134 6.05 -6.09 -16.17
C THR A 134 6.88 -4.83 -16.38
N TYR A 135 8.18 -4.98 -16.65
CA TYR A 135 9.12 -3.86 -16.68
C TYR A 135 9.83 -3.71 -18.03
N ASN A 136 10.12 -2.46 -18.37
CA ASN A 136 11.17 -2.10 -19.33
C ASN A 136 12.43 -1.68 -18.54
N LEU A 137 13.60 -2.04 -19.07
CA LEU A 137 14.88 -1.57 -18.58
C LEU A 137 15.39 -0.46 -19.50
N GLU A 138 15.62 0.73 -18.95
CA GLU A 138 16.20 1.86 -19.68
C GLU A 138 17.72 1.73 -19.83
N GLU A 139 18.33 2.47 -20.76
CA GLU A 139 19.79 2.46 -21.01
C GLU A 139 20.63 2.80 -19.77
N ASN A 140 20.07 3.57 -18.83
CA ASN A 140 20.71 3.95 -17.57
C ASN A 140 20.44 2.94 -16.42
N ASN A 141 19.95 1.74 -16.75
CA ASN A 141 19.54 0.68 -15.82
C ASN A 141 18.29 0.98 -14.98
N LEU A 142 17.56 2.07 -15.23
CA LEU A 142 16.32 2.36 -14.51
C LEU A 142 15.21 1.42 -14.97
N LEU A 143 14.52 0.79 -14.02
CA LEU A 143 13.31 0.02 -14.28
C LEU A 143 12.09 0.95 -14.37
N ARG A 144 11.26 0.71 -15.37
CA ARG A 144 9.92 1.31 -15.49
C ARG A 144 8.88 0.26 -15.78
N TYR A 145 7.63 0.51 -15.41
CA TYR A 145 6.54 -0.32 -15.89
C TYR A 145 6.46 -0.29 -17.42
N ILE A 146 6.03 -1.41 -18.00
CA ILE A 146 5.58 -1.43 -19.39
C ILE A 146 4.33 -0.54 -19.49
N PRO A 147 4.29 0.42 -20.42
CA PRO A 147 3.16 1.34 -20.56
C PRO A 147 1.91 0.62 -21.05
N GLY A 148 0.75 1.28 -20.92
CA GLY A 148 -0.52 0.76 -21.46
C GLY A 148 -1.23 -0.24 -20.55
N TYR A 149 -0.83 -0.34 -19.29
CA TYR A 149 -1.50 -1.19 -18.29
C TYR A 149 -1.67 -0.45 -16.97
N PRO A 150 -2.74 -0.73 -16.21
CA PRO A 150 -3.05 -0.07 -14.94
C PRO A 150 -2.25 -0.67 -13.78
N TRP A 151 -0.92 -0.65 -13.87
CA TRP A 151 -0.04 -1.05 -12.77
C TRP A 151 -0.31 -0.18 -11.54
N GLN A 152 -0.38 -0.81 -10.36
CA GLN A 152 -0.65 -0.10 -9.12
C GLN A 152 0.55 -0.06 -8.19
N GLN A 153 1.26 -1.19 -8.08
CA GLN A 153 2.36 -1.33 -7.13
C GLN A 153 3.26 -2.51 -7.50
N SER A 154 4.55 -2.34 -7.22
CA SER A 154 5.54 -3.40 -7.23
C SER A 154 6.18 -3.47 -5.85
N CYS A 155 5.95 -4.59 -5.18
CA CYS A 155 6.47 -4.89 -3.86
C CYS A 155 7.83 -5.56 -4.00
N PHE A 156 8.82 -4.97 -3.35
CA PHE A 156 10.13 -5.56 -3.05
C PHE A 156 10.35 -5.38 -1.55
N ILE A 157 9.55 -6.08 -0.75
CA ILE A 157 9.48 -5.88 0.71
C ILE A 157 10.27 -6.98 1.39
N PHE A 158 11.26 -6.60 2.19
CA PHE A 158 12.10 -7.53 2.92
C PHE A 158 11.80 -7.40 4.41
N VAL A 159 11.34 -8.48 5.03
CA VAL A 159 11.06 -8.55 6.47
C VAL A 159 12.07 -9.47 7.12
N ALA A 160 12.64 -9.07 8.26
CA ALA A 160 13.49 -9.92 9.09
C ALA A 160 13.07 -9.81 10.57
N ILE A 161 12.97 -10.95 11.25
CA ILE A 161 12.70 -11.03 12.69
C ILE A 161 13.72 -11.97 13.31
N GLY A 162 14.52 -11.48 14.25
CA GLY A 162 15.60 -12.26 14.81
C GLY A 162 16.05 -11.78 16.18
N GLU A 163 17.04 -12.47 16.71
CA GLU A 163 17.61 -12.25 18.03
C GLU A 163 19.14 -12.15 17.92
N SER A 164 19.75 -11.32 18.77
CA SER A 164 21.20 -11.24 18.94
C SER A 164 21.71 -12.30 19.91
N LYS A 165 23.04 -12.43 20.05
CA LYS A 165 23.65 -13.33 21.05
C LYS A 165 23.33 -12.92 22.50
N GLU A 166 23.09 -11.64 22.72
CA GLU A 166 22.78 -11.02 24.01
C GLU A 166 21.29 -11.05 24.34
N GLY A 167 20.45 -11.53 23.41
CA GLY A 167 18.99 -11.59 23.58
C GLY A 167 18.23 -10.37 23.09
N ASP A 168 18.88 -9.46 22.35
CA ASP A 168 18.19 -8.31 21.75
C ASP A 168 17.27 -8.79 20.61
N ILE A 169 16.02 -8.34 20.58
CA ILE A 169 15.06 -8.69 19.54
C ILE A 169 15.06 -7.62 18.44
N LEU A 170 15.21 -8.06 17.19
CA LEU A 170 15.11 -7.22 15.99
C LEU A 170 13.81 -7.51 15.24
N PHE A 171 13.08 -6.45 14.90
CA PHE A 171 12.19 -6.44 13.76
C PHE A 171 12.67 -5.43 12.71
N TYR A 172 12.82 -5.93 11.49
CA TYR A 172 13.22 -5.17 10.33
C TYR A 172 12.19 -5.29 9.21
N GLN A 173 11.88 -4.16 8.58
CA GLN A 173 11.20 -4.11 7.28
C GLN A 173 11.92 -3.11 6.36
N GLY A 174 12.62 -3.65 5.37
CA GLY A 174 13.07 -2.94 4.18
C GLY A 174 12.00 -2.94 3.10
N ARG A 175 12.10 -1.98 2.18
CA ARG A 175 11.31 -1.99 0.94
C ARG A 175 12.04 -1.11 -0.05
N LEU A 176 12.43 -1.69 -1.18
CA LEU A 176 12.95 -0.93 -2.31
C LEU A 176 11.75 -0.32 -3.07
N PRO A 177 11.51 1.00 -2.97
CA PRO A 177 10.35 1.60 -3.59
C PRO A 177 10.56 1.67 -5.11
N PHE A 178 9.75 0.92 -5.86
CA PHE A 178 9.67 1.06 -7.31
C PHE A 178 9.18 2.46 -7.72
N GLU A 179 8.09 2.90 -7.07
CA GLU A 179 7.55 4.25 -7.16
C GLU A 179 7.35 4.85 -5.76
N GLY A 180 7.36 6.18 -5.70
CA GLY A 180 7.21 6.93 -4.44
C GLY A 180 8.48 6.89 -3.59
N GLY A 181 8.31 6.79 -2.27
CA GLY A 181 9.44 6.70 -1.36
C GLY A 181 9.09 6.04 -0.05
N PHE A 182 10.06 5.33 0.52
CA PHE A 182 9.91 4.51 1.70
C PHE A 182 11.00 4.80 2.73
N ALA A 183 10.68 4.62 4.01
CA ALA A 183 11.64 4.66 5.10
C ALA A 183 11.56 3.32 5.82
N PRO A 184 12.69 2.61 5.98
CA PRO A 184 12.71 1.29 6.58
C PRO A 184 12.21 1.33 8.01
N ARG A 185 11.59 0.23 8.44
CA ARG A 185 11.13 0.07 9.81
C ARG A 185 12.13 -0.79 10.54
N ILE A 186 12.62 -0.28 11.65
CA ILE A 186 13.63 -0.94 12.47
C ILE A 186 13.15 -0.76 13.90
N ASN A 187 12.90 -1.87 14.57
CA ASN A 187 12.56 -1.95 15.98
C ASN A 187 13.59 -2.86 16.62
N VAL A 188 14.21 -2.36 17.69
CA VAL A 188 15.11 -3.14 18.52
C VAL A 188 14.53 -3.10 19.93
N ASN A 189 14.25 -4.25 20.52
CA ASN A 189 13.68 -4.39 21.87
C ASN A 189 12.38 -3.59 22.12
N GLY A 190 11.52 -3.45 21.11
CA GLY A 190 10.27 -2.69 21.21
C GLY A 190 10.39 -1.20 20.87
N ASP A 191 11.61 -0.70 20.66
CA ASP A 191 11.84 0.70 20.32
C ASP A 191 12.06 0.92 18.82
N TYR A 192 11.11 1.62 18.19
CA TYR A 192 11.22 1.98 16.78
C TYR A 192 12.15 3.18 16.54
N LEU A 193 13.09 2.99 15.61
CA LEU A 193 13.97 4.05 15.16
C LEU A 193 13.20 5.13 14.38
N ARG A 194 13.45 6.40 14.72
CA ARG A 194 12.77 7.56 14.11
C ARG A 194 13.56 8.21 12.96
N ASN A 195 14.89 8.24 13.08
CA ASN A 195 15.77 8.95 12.15
C ASN A 195 16.42 7.99 11.14
N VAL A 196 15.58 7.34 10.34
CA VAL A 196 16.00 6.41 9.29
C VAL A 196 16.08 7.12 7.92
N PRO A 197 16.97 6.70 7.00
CA PRO A 197 17.04 7.26 5.65
C PRO A 197 15.74 7.00 4.88
N ARG A 198 15.41 7.91 3.95
CA ARG A 198 14.26 7.73 3.04
C ARG A 198 14.77 7.40 1.65
N PHE A 199 14.39 6.24 1.13
CA PHE A 199 14.69 5.76 -0.22
C PHE A 199 13.62 6.22 -1.20
N LYS A 200 14.04 6.74 -2.36
CA LYS A 200 13.18 7.27 -3.43
C LYS A 200 13.98 7.47 -4.71
N GLY A 201 13.28 7.74 -5.82
CA GLY A 201 13.92 8.15 -7.08
C GLY A 201 14.03 7.05 -8.13
N GLY A 202 13.25 5.97 -7.98
CA GLY A 202 13.22 4.85 -8.91
C GLY A 202 14.17 3.73 -8.53
N MET A 203 13.98 2.58 -9.18
CA MET A 203 14.71 1.34 -8.94
C MET A 203 15.61 1.02 -10.12
N TYR A 204 16.90 0.84 -9.86
CA TYR A 204 17.90 0.50 -10.86
C TYR A 204 18.17 -0.99 -10.82
N TYR A 205 18.35 -1.65 -11.96
CA TYR A 205 18.62 -3.09 -12.05
C TYR A 205 19.90 -3.38 -12.82
N TYR A 206 20.77 -4.15 -12.19
CA TYR A 206 22.04 -4.60 -12.75
C TYR A 206 22.02 -6.12 -12.87
N GLU A 207 21.88 -6.62 -14.09
CA GLU A 207 21.78 -8.06 -14.37
C GLU A 207 23.03 -8.83 -13.92
N ASN A 208 24.21 -8.26 -14.13
CA ASN A 208 25.49 -8.86 -13.71
C ASN A 208 25.91 -8.46 -12.28
N GLY A 209 25.04 -7.75 -11.57
CA GLY A 209 25.29 -7.25 -10.22
C GLY A 209 26.05 -5.93 -10.13
N THR A 210 26.45 -5.60 -8.91
CA THR A 210 27.14 -4.36 -8.55
C THR A 210 28.41 -4.65 -7.76
N GLU A 211 29.20 -3.62 -7.45
CA GLU A 211 30.33 -3.77 -6.53
C GLU A 211 29.89 -4.44 -5.21
N GLY A 212 30.58 -5.50 -4.81
CA GLY A 212 30.26 -6.33 -3.64
C GLY A 212 29.30 -7.50 -3.90
N TYR A 213 28.59 -7.52 -5.03
CA TYR A 213 27.59 -8.54 -5.38
C TYR A 213 27.66 -8.96 -6.85
N ASN A 214 28.19 -10.16 -7.10
CA ASN A 214 28.28 -10.73 -8.46
C ASN A 214 26.98 -11.45 -8.89
N TYR A 215 25.83 -10.95 -8.45
CA TYR A 215 24.52 -11.52 -8.71
C TYR A 215 23.56 -10.42 -9.18
N PRO A 216 22.49 -10.74 -9.93
CA PRO A 216 21.46 -9.77 -10.29
C PRO A 216 21.04 -8.95 -9.08
N THR A 217 21.05 -7.63 -9.22
CA THR A 217 20.93 -6.69 -8.10
C THR A 217 20.01 -5.53 -8.48
N VAL A 218 19.07 -5.22 -7.60
CA VAL A 218 18.32 -3.96 -7.64
C VAL A 218 18.85 -2.97 -6.61
N LEU A 219 18.83 -1.70 -6.95
CA LEU A 219 19.36 -0.61 -6.14
C LEU A 219 18.39 0.58 -6.15
N VAL A 220 18.22 1.20 -4.98
CA VAL A 220 17.51 2.48 -4.82
C VAL A 220 18.38 3.46 -4.04
N TYR A 221 18.40 4.71 -4.49
CA TYR A 221 19.10 5.78 -3.78
C TYR A 221 18.25 6.36 -2.64
N GLY A 222 18.93 6.71 -1.56
CA GLY A 222 18.37 7.31 -0.37
C GLY A 222 18.77 8.76 -0.20
N THR A 223 18.05 9.45 0.69
CA THR A 223 18.45 10.78 1.17
C THR A 223 19.88 10.77 1.70
N LYS A 224 20.63 11.85 1.49
CA LYS A 224 22.00 12.03 2.00
C LYS A 224 23.01 11.00 1.49
N GLY A 225 22.80 10.41 0.30
CA GLY A 225 23.76 9.50 -0.32
C GLY A 225 23.68 8.05 0.14
N TYR A 226 22.67 7.69 0.94
CA TYR A 226 22.39 6.29 1.28
C TYR A 226 22.03 5.48 0.03
N LYS A 227 22.24 4.16 0.09
CA LYS A 227 21.76 3.20 -0.92
C LYS A 227 21.07 2.04 -0.21
N GLU A 228 20.00 1.52 -0.80
CA GLU A 228 19.37 0.27 -0.41
C GLU A 228 19.49 -0.69 -1.59
N ILE A 229 19.95 -1.91 -1.33
CA ILE A 229 20.18 -2.91 -2.37
C ILE A 229 19.52 -4.23 -1.98
N LEU A 230 19.10 -4.97 -3.00
CA LEU A 230 18.69 -6.36 -2.88
C LEU A 230 19.31 -7.14 -4.05
N ALA A 231 20.06 -8.19 -3.73
CA ALA A 231 20.70 -9.07 -4.71
C ALA A 231 20.20 -10.51 -4.55
N TYR A 232 20.15 -11.26 -5.65
CA TYR A 232 19.65 -12.64 -5.64
C TYR A 232 20.60 -13.63 -6.29
N ASP A 233 21.12 -14.54 -5.47
CA ASP A 233 21.83 -15.74 -5.91
C ASP A 233 20.82 -16.88 -6.14
N GLU A 234 20.35 -17.02 -7.38
CA GLU A 234 19.36 -18.02 -7.78
C GLU A 234 19.83 -19.45 -7.49
N LYS A 235 21.09 -19.77 -7.81
CA LYS A 235 21.67 -21.11 -7.65
C LYS A 235 21.62 -21.57 -6.20
N ASN A 236 21.96 -20.67 -5.28
CA ASN A 236 21.93 -20.97 -3.85
C ASN A 236 20.64 -20.49 -3.17
N GLN A 237 19.65 -19.98 -3.88
CA GLN A 237 18.42 -19.42 -3.31
C GLN A 237 18.69 -18.47 -2.12
N THR A 238 19.70 -17.62 -2.28
CA THR A 238 20.18 -16.73 -1.23
C THR A 238 19.94 -15.28 -1.64
N TRP A 239 19.30 -14.55 -0.75
CA TRP A 239 18.95 -13.15 -0.89
C TRP A 239 19.89 -12.32 -0.04
N TYR A 240 20.39 -11.23 -0.60
CA TYR A 240 21.24 -10.30 0.13
C TYR A 240 20.57 -8.94 0.14
N HIS A 241 20.40 -8.38 1.32
CA HIS A 241 19.77 -7.08 1.51
C HIS A 241 20.69 -6.17 2.31
N GLU A 242 20.98 -4.98 1.82
CA GLU A 242 21.80 -4.02 2.56
C GLU A 242 21.24 -2.60 2.52
N ILE A 243 21.44 -1.89 3.63
CA ILE A 243 21.40 -0.42 3.69
C ILE A 243 22.84 0.07 3.85
N ILE A 244 23.32 0.79 2.85
CA ILE A 244 24.69 1.29 2.76
C ILE A 244 24.66 2.80 3.05
N PRO A 245 25.31 3.25 4.14
CA PRO A 245 25.43 4.68 4.44
C PRO A 245 26.48 5.37 3.54
N PRO A 246 26.43 6.71 3.41
CA PRO A 246 27.44 7.48 2.68
C PRO A 246 28.81 7.52 3.40
N ASP A 247 28.81 7.27 4.71
CA ASP A 247 29.98 7.29 5.60
C ASP A 247 29.81 6.24 6.72
N GLU A 248 30.89 5.94 7.44
CA GLU A 248 30.93 4.86 8.43
C GLU A 248 30.04 5.09 9.67
N ASN A 249 29.57 6.31 9.91
CA ASN A 249 28.76 6.64 11.10
C ASN A 249 27.26 6.55 10.82
N GLY A 250 26.86 6.25 9.58
CA GLY A 250 25.47 6.09 9.21
C GLY A 250 24.86 4.78 9.67
N LEU A 251 23.53 4.69 9.54
CA LEU A 251 22.79 3.44 9.74
C LEU A 251 23.26 2.43 8.69
N LYS A 252 23.72 1.27 9.13
CA LYS A 252 24.11 0.16 8.24
C LYS A 252 23.32 -1.09 8.60
N ILE A 253 22.81 -1.75 7.57
CA ILE A 253 22.16 -3.06 7.70
C ILE A 253 22.78 -3.95 6.64
N LYS A 254 23.16 -5.17 7.03
CA LYS A 254 23.62 -6.20 6.11
C LYS A 254 22.93 -7.51 6.45
N ILE A 255 22.20 -8.07 5.51
CA ILE A 255 21.46 -9.31 5.71
C ILE A 255 21.81 -10.28 4.59
N LYS A 256 22.10 -11.52 4.98
CA LYS A 256 22.17 -12.68 4.09
C LYS A 256 21.09 -13.66 4.51
N ALA A 257 20.19 -13.95 3.59
CA ALA A 257 18.98 -14.70 3.85
C ALA A 257 18.89 -15.91 2.92
N LYS A 258 18.74 -17.10 3.51
CA LYS A 258 18.67 -18.37 2.80
C LYS A 258 17.23 -18.86 2.78
N ALA A 259 16.65 -18.96 1.58
CA ALA A 259 15.32 -19.51 1.39
C ALA A 259 15.24 -20.94 1.96
N LEU A 260 14.10 -21.27 2.59
CA LEU A 260 13.79 -22.60 3.09
C LEU A 260 12.41 -23.03 2.62
N GLY A 261 12.34 -24.28 2.13
CA GLY A 261 11.11 -24.88 1.67
C GLY A 261 10.61 -24.30 0.33
N VAL A 262 9.33 -24.46 0.06
CA VAL A 262 8.70 -24.04 -1.19
C VAL A 262 8.11 -22.63 -1.06
N PRO A 263 8.30 -21.73 -2.04
CA PRO A 263 7.71 -20.39 -2.01
C PRO A 263 6.18 -20.39 -1.95
N PHE A 264 5.62 -19.29 -1.47
CA PHE A 264 4.19 -19.01 -1.59
C PHE A 264 3.93 -18.26 -2.89
N TRP A 265 3.40 -18.94 -3.91
CA TRP A 265 3.10 -18.32 -5.19
C TRP A 265 1.73 -17.64 -5.17
N MET A 266 1.72 -16.33 -5.45
CA MET A 266 0.51 -15.56 -5.74
C MET A 266 0.12 -15.72 -7.21
N GLY A 267 1.11 -15.86 -8.09
CA GLY A 267 0.95 -16.21 -9.50
C GLY A 267 2.26 -15.97 -10.27
N PRO A 268 2.50 -16.62 -11.41
CA PRO A 268 3.59 -16.23 -12.32
C PRO A 268 3.46 -14.77 -12.75
N GLN A 269 4.53 -14.13 -13.21
CA GLN A 269 4.48 -12.71 -13.59
C GLN A 269 3.56 -12.47 -14.81
N GLU A 270 3.38 -13.47 -15.66
CA GLU A 270 2.44 -13.53 -16.79
C GLU A 270 1.02 -13.95 -16.38
N GLY A 271 0.84 -14.41 -15.15
CA GLY A 271 -0.42 -14.87 -14.59
C GLY A 271 -0.72 -16.37 -14.76
N PRO A 272 -1.95 -16.78 -14.42
CA PRO A 272 -3.04 -15.94 -13.91
C PRO A 272 -2.80 -15.43 -12.49
N TYR A 273 -3.33 -14.24 -12.17
CA TYR A 273 -3.20 -13.57 -10.89
C TYR A 273 -4.33 -13.96 -9.93
N ILE A 274 -4.11 -13.80 -8.63
CA ILE A 274 -5.17 -13.96 -7.62
C ILE A 274 -5.84 -12.62 -7.32
N VAL A 275 -7.13 -12.65 -6.98
CA VAL A 275 -7.84 -11.45 -6.53
C VAL A 275 -7.53 -11.18 -5.07
N HIS A 276 -6.77 -10.13 -4.81
CA HIS A 276 -6.29 -9.81 -3.47
C HIS A 276 -7.30 -9.00 -2.65
N GLY A 277 -8.06 -8.11 -3.27
CA GLY A 277 -9.12 -7.38 -2.57
C GLY A 277 -9.76 -6.30 -3.42
N ALA A 278 -10.72 -5.56 -2.83
CA ALA A 278 -11.41 -4.47 -3.51
C ALA A 278 -10.75 -3.11 -3.23
N PHE A 279 -10.68 -2.26 -4.25
CA PHE A 279 -10.24 -0.87 -4.09
C PHE A 279 -11.28 -0.02 -3.36
N SER A 280 -10.86 0.72 -2.35
CA SER A 280 -11.77 1.57 -1.55
C SER A 280 -12.27 2.82 -2.27
N GLY A 281 -11.57 3.33 -3.28
CA GLY A 281 -11.87 4.58 -3.98
C GLY A 281 -12.57 4.41 -5.33
N THR A 282 -12.51 3.22 -5.94
CA THR A 282 -13.16 2.92 -7.22
C THR A 282 -13.67 1.49 -7.31
N LYS A 283 -14.69 1.27 -8.15
CA LYS A 283 -15.31 -0.04 -8.42
C LYS A 283 -14.37 -0.91 -9.26
N ASP A 284 -13.34 -1.46 -8.62
CA ASP A 284 -12.34 -2.34 -9.21
C ASP A 284 -11.72 -3.23 -8.13
N ILE A 285 -10.98 -4.25 -8.54
CA ILE A 285 -10.26 -5.20 -7.68
C ILE A 285 -8.76 -5.14 -7.96
N ASP A 286 -7.98 -5.39 -6.92
CA ASP A 286 -6.53 -5.52 -7.01
C ASP A 286 -6.18 -6.99 -7.26
N ALA A 287 -5.49 -7.25 -8.37
CA ALA A 287 -5.04 -8.58 -8.74
C ALA A 287 -3.51 -8.69 -8.56
N TRP A 288 -3.06 -9.78 -7.94
CA TRP A 288 -1.66 -9.98 -7.54
C TRP A 288 -1.00 -11.13 -8.29
N GLY A 289 0.18 -10.86 -8.82
CA GLY A 289 1.17 -11.85 -9.23
C GLY A 289 2.42 -11.79 -8.37
N GLY A 290 3.32 -12.75 -8.55
CA GLY A 290 4.58 -12.87 -7.82
C GLY A 290 4.57 -13.98 -6.77
N PHE A 291 5.44 -13.85 -5.78
CA PHE A 291 5.68 -14.87 -4.77
C PHE A 291 6.20 -14.29 -3.46
N TRP A 292 6.10 -15.07 -2.40
CA TRP A 292 6.88 -14.88 -1.19
C TRP A 292 7.89 -15.99 -1.00
N VAL A 293 9.10 -15.60 -0.59
CA VAL A 293 10.12 -16.53 -0.10
C VAL A 293 10.26 -16.33 1.40
N VAL A 294 10.42 -17.44 2.11
CA VAL A 294 10.66 -17.45 3.56
C VAL A 294 11.90 -18.28 3.87
N GLY A 295 12.50 -18.06 5.02
CA GLY A 295 13.61 -18.88 5.48
C GLY A 295 14.35 -18.27 6.65
N LYS A 296 15.67 -18.49 6.70
CA LYS A 296 16.53 -18.01 7.78
C LYS A 296 17.43 -16.89 7.30
N PHE A 297 17.82 -15.99 8.20
CA PHE A 297 18.83 -14.99 7.91
C PHE A 297 19.88 -14.91 9.01
N GLU A 298 21.05 -14.44 8.61
CA GLU A 298 22.12 -13.91 9.44
C GLU A 298 22.42 -12.48 8.95
N GLY A 299 22.72 -11.57 9.86
CA GLY A 299 22.99 -10.19 9.47
C GLY A 299 23.57 -9.33 10.57
N THR A 300 24.02 -8.14 10.19
CA THR A 300 24.51 -7.12 11.12
C THR A 300 23.70 -5.84 11.02
N VAL A 301 23.54 -5.17 12.16
CA VAL A 301 22.90 -3.87 12.27
C VAL A 301 23.85 -2.94 13.02
N LYS A 302 24.17 -1.80 12.41
CA LYS A 302 24.90 -0.70 13.05
C LYS A 302 23.99 0.51 13.19
N LEU A 303 23.71 0.92 14.41
CA LEU A 303 22.92 2.13 14.66
C LEU A 303 23.82 3.37 14.60
N PRO A 304 23.32 4.53 14.12
CA PRO A 304 24.15 5.75 14.03
C PRO A 304 24.75 6.25 15.35
N GLN A 305 24.16 5.85 16.48
CA GLN A 305 24.61 6.24 17.82
C GLN A 305 25.59 5.22 18.43
N GLU A 306 25.77 4.07 17.78
CA GLU A 306 26.58 2.97 18.26
C GLU A 306 27.85 2.84 17.41
N LYS A 307 28.98 2.56 18.06
CA LYS A 307 30.26 2.35 17.35
C LYS A 307 30.35 0.95 16.75
N GLU A 308 29.76 -0.04 17.40
CA GLU A 308 29.88 -1.45 17.05
C GLU A 308 28.66 -1.92 16.25
N GLU A 309 28.87 -2.91 15.38
CA GLU A 309 27.78 -3.62 14.70
C GLU A 309 27.31 -4.77 15.59
N LYS A 310 26.00 -4.98 15.68
CA LYS A 310 25.40 -6.13 16.36
C LYS A 310 25.00 -7.19 15.36
N GLU A 311 25.28 -8.45 15.68
CA GLU A 311 24.86 -9.61 14.89
C GLU A 311 23.46 -10.06 15.30
N PHE A 312 22.62 -10.36 14.30
CA PHE A 312 21.28 -10.91 14.48
C PHE A 312 21.11 -12.14 13.60
N SER A 313 20.33 -13.10 14.09
CA SER A 313 19.90 -14.25 13.29
C SER A 313 18.45 -14.58 13.57
N GLY A 314 17.75 -15.15 12.59
CA GLY A 314 16.33 -15.44 12.73
C GLY A 314 15.68 -15.80 11.42
N TYR A 315 14.46 -15.31 11.22
CA TYR A 315 13.62 -15.61 10.07
C TYR A 315 13.45 -14.41 9.16
N PHE A 316 13.29 -14.66 7.86
CA PHE A 316 12.94 -13.63 6.90
C PHE A 316 11.72 -14.02 6.07
N LEU A 317 11.06 -13.00 5.54
CA LEU A 317 10.07 -13.09 4.49
C LEU A 317 10.39 -12.02 3.46
N PHE A 318 10.57 -12.44 2.22
CA PHE A 318 10.68 -11.55 1.07
C PHE A 318 9.38 -11.61 0.28
N ASP A 319 8.67 -10.48 0.23
CA ASP A 319 7.44 -10.29 -0.55
C ASP A 319 7.76 -9.59 -1.86
N ARG A 320 7.65 -10.38 -2.95
CA ARG A 320 7.70 -9.89 -4.32
C ARG A 320 6.32 -10.02 -4.96
N ALA A 321 5.58 -8.91 -5.02
CA ALA A 321 4.24 -8.86 -5.62
C ALA A 321 4.14 -7.77 -6.71
N THR A 322 3.44 -8.07 -7.80
CA THR A 322 3.03 -7.08 -8.82
C THR A 322 1.52 -6.92 -8.77
N HIS A 323 1.06 -5.69 -8.75
CA HIS A 323 -0.36 -5.35 -8.61
C HIS A 323 -0.88 -4.73 -9.90
N ILE A 324 -2.05 -5.19 -10.33
CA ILE A 324 -2.78 -4.62 -11.45
C ILE A 324 -4.23 -4.37 -11.05
N ALA A 325 -4.76 -3.20 -11.43
CA ALA A 325 -6.18 -2.94 -11.29
C ALA A 325 -6.93 -3.67 -12.41
N TYR A 326 -7.64 -4.73 -12.05
CA TYR A 326 -8.03 -5.77 -12.99
C TYR A 326 -8.97 -5.26 -14.08
N TYR A 327 -10.07 -4.61 -13.69
CA TYR A 327 -11.08 -4.14 -14.65
C TYR A 327 -10.63 -2.89 -15.39
N ALA A 328 -9.79 -2.05 -14.78
CA ALA A 328 -9.19 -0.90 -15.46
C ALA A 328 -8.35 -1.30 -16.68
N GLN A 329 -7.93 -2.57 -16.82
CA GLN A 329 -7.21 -3.03 -18.01
C GLN A 329 -8.00 -2.77 -19.30
N GLN A 330 -9.33 -2.87 -19.25
CA GLN A 330 -10.20 -2.61 -20.39
C GLN A 330 -10.10 -1.14 -20.87
N GLU A 331 -10.01 -0.19 -19.94
CA GLU A 331 -9.90 1.25 -20.25
C GLU A 331 -8.55 1.61 -20.89
N TYR A 332 -7.49 0.88 -20.53
CA TYR A 332 -6.13 1.09 -21.03
C TYR A 332 -5.91 0.47 -22.43
N GLN A 333 -6.88 -0.31 -22.93
CA GLN A 333 -6.88 -0.85 -24.30
C GLN A 333 -7.44 0.12 -25.35
N GLY A 334 -8.01 1.27 -24.93
CA GLY A 334 -8.50 2.35 -25.82
C GLY A 334 -7.49 3.49 -26.02
N GLU A 335 -7.91 4.59 -26.67
CA GLU A 335 -7.11 5.82 -26.78
C GLU A 335 -6.87 6.46 -25.40
N ALA A 336 -5.76 6.06 -24.79
CA ALA A 336 -5.08 6.66 -23.64
C ALA A 336 -6.00 7.33 -22.61
N CYS A 337 -6.39 6.55 -21.58
CA CYS A 337 -6.72 7.17 -20.30
C CYS A 337 -5.49 7.97 -19.84
N ARG A 338 -5.51 9.30 -20.00
CA ARG A 338 -4.46 10.17 -19.47
C ARG A 338 -4.44 9.96 -17.97
N GLU A 339 -3.33 9.48 -17.41
CA GLU A 339 -3.14 9.19 -15.97
C GLU A 339 -3.65 10.30 -15.03
N ILE A 340 -3.71 11.53 -15.52
CA ILE A 340 -4.19 12.73 -14.82
C ILE A 340 -5.71 12.71 -14.53
N ALA A 341 -6.51 11.90 -15.24
CA ALA A 341 -7.97 11.87 -15.13
C ALA A 341 -8.54 10.62 -14.41
N CYS A 342 -7.69 9.68 -13.96
CA CYS A 342 -8.16 8.52 -13.21
C CYS A 342 -8.51 8.90 -11.76
N PRO A 343 -9.72 8.60 -11.25
CA PRO A 343 -10.02 8.77 -9.83
C PRO A 343 -9.05 7.94 -8.98
N ALA A 344 -8.61 8.50 -7.85
CA ALA A 344 -7.72 7.79 -6.93
C ALA A 344 -8.36 6.46 -6.48
N ARG A 345 -7.74 5.33 -6.82
CA ARG A 345 -8.27 3.99 -6.52
C ARG A 345 -8.35 3.71 -5.02
N GLY A 346 -7.58 4.43 -4.20
CA GLY A 346 -7.53 4.22 -2.76
C GLY A 346 -6.79 2.94 -2.38
N GLY A 347 -6.82 2.59 -1.09
CA GLY A 347 -6.21 1.36 -0.60
C GLY A 347 -7.13 0.15 -0.83
N VAL A 348 -6.54 -1.04 -0.94
CA VAL A 348 -7.27 -2.31 -0.96
C VAL A 348 -7.79 -2.63 0.43
N VAL A 349 -8.97 -3.24 0.53
CA VAL A 349 -9.57 -3.56 1.83
C VAL A 349 -10.09 -4.99 1.97
N GLU A 350 -10.07 -5.40 3.24
CA GLU A 350 -10.51 -6.66 3.84
C GLU A 350 -9.68 -7.89 3.46
N PHE A 351 -8.35 -7.78 3.62
CA PHE A 351 -7.42 -8.90 3.51
C PHE A 351 -6.55 -9.11 4.77
N SER A 352 -6.05 -10.32 4.92
CA SER A 352 -5.01 -10.73 5.87
C SER A 352 -3.95 -11.52 5.14
N CYS A 353 -2.69 -11.15 5.27
CA CYS A 353 -1.56 -11.85 4.68
C CYS A 353 -0.47 -12.00 5.74
N MET A 354 -0.02 -13.22 6.02
CA MET A 354 0.83 -13.50 7.17
C MET A 354 1.84 -14.62 6.97
N GLY A 355 2.91 -14.57 7.76
CA GLY A 355 3.89 -15.64 7.95
C GLY A 355 4.00 -16.02 9.43
N ILE A 356 4.14 -17.32 9.71
CA ILE A 356 4.38 -17.90 11.04
C ILE A 356 5.68 -18.71 10.95
N PHE A 357 6.62 -18.44 11.86
CA PHE A 357 7.99 -18.93 11.72
C PHE A 357 8.46 -19.73 12.92
N HIS A 358 8.90 -20.96 12.68
CA HIS A 358 9.45 -21.85 13.68
C HIS A 358 10.60 -22.68 13.09
N ASP A 359 11.48 -23.25 13.91
CA ASP A 359 12.62 -24.02 13.42
C ASP A 359 12.20 -25.27 12.65
N ASN A 360 11.08 -25.87 13.07
CA ASN A 360 10.57 -27.10 12.48
C ASN A 360 9.51 -26.87 11.41
N PHE A 361 8.95 -25.66 11.29
CA PHE A 361 7.92 -25.37 10.30
C PHE A 361 7.81 -23.87 9.97
N THR A 362 7.35 -23.57 8.76
CA THR A 362 6.96 -22.22 8.35
C THR A 362 5.63 -22.27 7.61
N ILE A 363 4.73 -21.36 7.96
CA ILE A 363 3.40 -21.25 7.34
C ILE A 363 3.26 -19.86 6.75
N THR A 364 2.80 -19.76 5.51
CA THR A 364 2.37 -18.51 4.89
C THR A 364 0.93 -18.64 4.42
N LEU A 365 0.16 -17.57 4.52
CA LEU A 365 -1.20 -17.56 4.01
C LEU A 365 -1.67 -16.15 3.65
N CYS A 366 -2.66 -16.12 2.78
CA CYS A 366 -3.46 -14.95 2.51
C CYS A 366 -4.95 -15.32 2.49
N ASP A 367 -5.77 -14.49 3.13
CA ASP A 367 -7.23 -14.60 3.20
C ASP A 367 -7.86 -13.23 2.97
N SER A 368 -8.74 -13.14 1.98
CA SER A 368 -9.40 -11.91 1.58
C SER A 368 -10.91 -12.11 1.46
N LYS A 369 -11.67 -11.07 1.81
CA LYS A 369 -13.14 -11.07 1.73
C LYS A 369 -13.59 -9.92 0.87
N ASN A 370 -14.67 -10.10 0.12
CA ASN A 370 -15.29 -9.03 -0.64
C ASN A 370 -16.23 -8.22 0.28
N PRO A 371 -15.87 -6.98 0.68
CA PRO A 371 -16.73 -6.15 1.52
C PRO A 371 -17.75 -5.33 0.72
N THR A 372 -17.77 -5.47 -0.61
CA THR A 372 -18.56 -4.64 -1.51
C THR A 372 -19.89 -5.31 -1.86
N PRO A 373 -20.91 -4.54 -2.30
CA PRO A 373 -22.15 -5.10 -2.82
C PRO A 373 -22.02 -5.66 -4.25
N VAL A 374 -20.85 -5.53 -4.89
CA VAL A 374 -20.61 -6.05 -6.25
C VAL A 374 -20.23 -7.51 -6.15
N ASN A 375 -20.80 -8.35 -7.02
CA ASN A 375 -20.48 -9.77 -7.10
C ASN A 375 -19.16 -10.02 -7.87
N PHE A 376 -18.06 -9.52 -7.33
CA PHE A 376 -16.72 -9.78 -7.87
C PHE A 376 -16.37 -11.28 -7.81
N PRO A 377 -15.41 -11.73 -8.64
CA PRO A 377 -14.84 -13.08 -8.57
C PRO A 377 -14.35 -13.41 -7.16
N LYS A 378 -14.20 -14.71 -6.87
CA LYS A 378 -13.77 -15.17 -5.55
C LYS A 378 -12.42 -14.57 -5.16
N PHE A 379 -12.38 -13.92 -3.99
CA PHE A 379 -11.15 -13.36 -3.44
C PHE A 379 -10.23 -14.48 -2.93
N GLN A 380 -8.93 -14.20 -2.89
CA GLN A 380 -7.93 -15.18 -2.51
C GLN A 380 -8.20 -15.80 -1.13
N HIS A 381 -8.03 -17.10 -1.07
CA HIS A 381 -8.01 -17.88 0.15
C HIS A 381 -7.03 -19.02 -0.09
N GLN A 382 -5.77 -18.78 0.23
CA GLN A 382 -4.71 -19.74 -0.04
C GLN A 382 -3.61 -19.70 1.02
N GLY A 383 -3.10 -20.87 1.38
CA GLY A 383 -2.10 -21.05 2.41
C GLY A 383 -1.11 -22.14 2.01
N ARG A 384 0.07 -22.10 2.62
CA ARG A 384 1.10 -23.12 2.41
C ARG A 384 1.85 -23.39 3.71
N ILE A 385 2.05 -24.67 4.01
CA ILE A 385 3.13 -25.09 4.89
C ILE A 385 4.40 -25.08 4.02
N ASN A 386 5.12 -23.96 4.01
CA ASN A 386 6.31 -23.78 3.16
C ASN A 386 7.38 -24.81 3.49
N TYR A 387 7.50 -25.13 4.78
CA TYR A 387 8.47 -26.06 5.32
C TYR A 387 7.84 -26.76 6.54
N ILE A 388 8.00 -28.07 6.66
CA ILE A 388 7.79 -28.87 7.86
C ILE A 388 8.69 -30.11 7.82
N PHE A 389 9.72 -30.16 8.65
CA PHE A 389 10.72 -31.25 8.65
C PHE A 389 11.25 -31.65 7.25
N ASN A 390 11.54 -30.66 6.39
CA ASN A 390 11.99 -30.80 4.98
C ASN A 390 10.91 -31.17 3.95
N GLU A 391 9.64 -31.19 4.35
CA GLU A 391 8.49 -31.36 3.45
C GLU A 391 7.72 -30.04 3.30
N SER A 392 6.83 -29.95 2.31
CA SER A 392 5.99 -28.78 2.07
C SER A 392 4.64 -29.21 1.53
N TYR A 393 3.58 -28.50 1.92
CA TYR A 393 2.21 -28.84 1.54
C TYR A 393 1.38 -27.60 1.25
N PRO A 394 0.54 -27.61 0.20
CA PRO A 394 -0.59 -26.71 0.09
C PRO A 394 -1.47 -26.80 1.35
N PHE A 395 -1.90 -25.65 1.84
CA PHE A 395 -2.73 -25.50 3.05
C PHE A 395 -3.88 -24.55 2.74
N ASN A 396 -4.75 -24.96 1.81
CA ASN A 396 -5.86 -24.14 1.32
C ASN A 396 -7.19 -24.44 2.02
N ASP A 397 -7.26 -25.55 2.75
CA ASP A 397 -8.42 -25.91 3.57
C ASP A 397 -8.22 -25.39 5.00
N PHE A 398 -8.31 -24.07 5.14
CA PHE A 398 -8.13 -23.41 6.42
C PHE A 398 -9.24 -22.42 6.73
N THR A 399 -9.30 -22.01 8.00
CA THR A 399 -10.13 -20.94 8.49
C THR A 399 -9.24 -20.01 9.29
N LEU A 400 -9.28 -18.73 8.94
CA LEU A 400 -8.68 -17.66 9.71
C LEU A 400 -9.79 -16.80 10.34
N LYS A 401 -9.82 -16.76 11.66
CA LYS A 401 -10.72 -15.87 12.42
C LYS A 401 -9.91 -14.81 13.14
N SER A 402 -10.47 -13.60 13.19
CA SER A 402 -9.93 -12.48 13.95
C SER A 402 -10.89 -12.14 15.09
N PHE A 403 -10.34 -11.73 16.23
CA PHE A 403 -11.09 -11.40 17.43
C PHE A 403 -10.66 -10.03 17.99
N GLY A 404 -11.50 -9.46 18.85
CA GLY A 404 -11.32 -8.10 19.37
C GLY A 404 -11.99 -7.06 18.47
N GLU A 405 -11.39 -5.87 18.35
CA GLU A 405 -11.96 -4.82 17.51
C GLU A 405 -11.86 -5.17 16.01
N LYS A 406 -12.96 -5.05 15.26
CA LYS A 406 -12.99 -5.39 13.82
C LYS A 406 -11.89 -4.69 13.01
N LEU A 407 -11.67 -3.39 13.29
CA LEU A 407 -10.69 -2.59 12.56
C LEU A 407 -9.26 -2.90 13.01
N GLN A 408 -9.04 -3.29 14.26
CA GLN A 408 -7.71 -3.61 14.78
C GLN A 408 -7.81 -4.84 15.70
N PRO A 409 -7.79 -6.07 15.12
CA PRO A 409 -7.93 -7.29 15.88
C PRO A 409 -6.80 -7.48 16.89
N SER A 410 -7.12 -8.03 18.06
CA SER A 410 -6.16 -8.32 19.14
C SER A 410 -5.69 -9.77 19.19
N SER A 411 -6.38 -10.65 18.49
CA SER A 411 -6.03 -12.06 18.42
C SER A 411 -6.63 -12.74 17.19
N PHE A 412 -6.11 -13.93 16.88
CA PHE A 412 -6.46 -14.72 15.72
C PHE A 412 -6.60 -16.21 16.08
N GLU A 413 -7.37 -16.96 15.30
CA GLU A 413 -7.41 -18.42 15.32
C GLU A 413 -7.17 -18.91 13.88
N LEU A 414 -6.22 -19.83 13.72
CA LEU A 414 -5.92 -20.50 12.46
C LEU A 414 -6.15 -21.99 12.63
N LYS A 415 -7.10 -22.52 11.88
CA LYS A 415 -7.44 -23.95 11.87
C LYS A 415 -7.49 -24.48 10.46
N GLY A 416 -7.06 -25.72 10.23
CA GLY A 416 -7.21 -26.34 8.91
C GLY A 416 -6.52 -27.68 8.77
N SER A 417 -6.68 -28.28 7.59
CA SER A 417 -6.08 -29.55 7.19
C SER A 417 -5.12 -29.38 6.01
N PHE A 418 -4.15 -30.27 5.93
CA PHE A 418 -3.34 -30.54 4.75
C PHE A 418 -3.14 -32.05 4.63
N GLU A 419 -2.58 -32.52 3.51
CA GLU A 419 -2.50 -33.96 3.16
C GLU A 419 -2.00 -34.85 4.31
N GLU A 420 -0.96 -34.40 5.02
CA GLU A 420 -0.28 -35.17 6.06
C GLU A 420 -0.56 -34.67 7.48
N GLY A 421 -1.56 -33.80 7.68
CA GLY A 421 -1.72 -33.16 8.99
C GLY A 421 -2.82 -32.12 9.14
N SER A 422 -2.76 -31.43 10.28
CA SER A 422 -3.70 -30.36 10.63
C SER A 422 -3.04 -29.29 11.49
N VAL A 423 -3.56 -28.07 11.40
CA VAL A 423 -3.12 -26.91 12.17
C VAL A 423 -4.26 -26.48 13.09
N ASP A 424 -3.99 -26.25 14.38
CA ASP A 424 -4.89 -25.60 15.33
C ASP A 424 -4.08 -24.63 16.21
N LEU A 425 -4.07 -23.37 15.83
CA LEU A 425 -3.27 -22.32 16.47
C LEU A 425 -4.14 -21.15 16.91
N LYS A 426 -3.79 -20.59 18.06
CA LYS A 426 -4.31 -19.33 18.58
C LYS A 426 -3.17 -18.31 18.61
N GLY A 427 -3.42 -17.15 18.04
CA GLY A 427 -2.46 -16.06 17.96
C GLY A 427 -2.90 -14.90 18.85
N LYS A 428 -2.03 -14.39 19.70
CA LYS A 428 -2.23 -13.13 20.43
C LYS A 428 -1.36 -12.05 19.82
N VAL A 429 -1.95 -10.90 19.48
CA VAL A 429 -1.16 -9.75 19.02
C VAL A 429 -0.34 -9.22 20.18
N ILE A 430 0.98 -9.12 19.97
CA ILE A 430 1.93 -8.60 20.96
C ILE A 430 2.36 -7.16 20.65
N GLU A 431 2.35 -6.78 19.37
CA GLU A 431 2.71 -5.42 18.95
C GLU A 431 2.03 -5.06 17.62
N TYR A 432 1.71 -3.78 17.44
CA TYR A 432 1.10 -3.23 16.23
C TYR A 432 2.06 -2.29 15.52
N TRP A 433 1.95 -2.25 14.20
CA TRP A 433 2.53 -1.21 13.38
C TRP A 433 1.47 -0.51 12.52
N PRO A 434 1.40 0.84 12.53
CA PRO A 434 2.18 1.78 13.35
C PRO A 434 1.96 1.58 14.87
N PRO A 435 2.91 2.00 15.74
CA PRO A 435 2.89 1.68 17.18
C PRO A 435 1.78 2.42 17.91
N LYS A 436 1.30 3.53 17.33
CA LYS A 436 0.14 4.27 17.80
C LYS A 436 -1.20 3.60 17.45
N GLY A 437 -1.17 2.41 16.86
CA GLY A 437 -2.34 1.72 16.32
C GLY A 437 -2.61 2.05 14.86
N TRP A 438 -3.60 1.37 14.29
CA TRP A 438 -3.92 1.48 12.87
C TRP A 438 -4.86 2.66 12.61
N ALA A 439 -4.45 3.55 11.69
CA ALA A 439 -5.19 4.77 11.40
C ALA A 439 -6.53 4.46 10.72
N ARG A 440 -7.61 5.08 11.19
CA ARG A 440 -8.95 4.91 10.63
C ARG A 440 -9.19 5.95 9.55
N VAL A 441 -9.60 5.49 8.37
CA VAL A 441 -9.99 6.33 7.25
C VAL A 441 -11.47 6.09 6.97
N GLU A 442 -12.23 7.17 6.83
CA GLU A 442 -13.66 7.11 6.52
C GLU A 442 -13.91 7.09 5.02
N GLY A 443 -14.98 6.39 4.64
CA GLY A 443 -15.51 6.34 3.30
C GLY A 443 -14.85 5.31 2.40
N THR A 444 -15.73 4.69 1.61
CA THR A 444 -15.44 3.93 0.41
C THR A 444 -16.38 4.38 -0.71
N TRP A 445 -16.12 3.96 -1.95
CA TRP A 445 -17.01 4.32 -3.07
C TRP A 445 -18.41 3.68 -2.96
N TRP A 446 -18.55 2.55 -2.26
CA TRP A 446 -19.84 1.87 -2.05
C TRP A 446 -20.51 2.22 -0.71
N ASP A 447 -19.71 2.58 0.31
CA ASP A 447 -20.17 2.95 1.64
C ASP A 447 -19.42 4.20 2.12
N PRO A 448 -20.04 5.39 1.99
CA PRO A 448 -19.45 6.65 2.44
C PRO A 448 -19.28 6.79 3.96
N GLU A 449 -19.93 5.94 4.76
CA GLU A 449 -19.86 5.94 6.24
C GLU A 449 -18.99 4.80 6.78
N GLY A 450 -18.68 3.84 5.91
CA GLY A 450 -17.75 2.76 6.16
C GLY A 450 -16.38 3.25 6.59
N LYS A 451 -15.75 2.48 7.47
CA LYS A 451 -14.44 2.75 8.04
C LYS A 451 -13.46 1.70 7.58
N ARG A 452 -12.29 2.13 7.16
CA ARG A 452 -11.21 1.25 6.72
C ARG A 452 -9.91 1.58 7.42
N THR A 453 -9.04 0.59 7.48
CA THR A 453 -7.70 0.76 8.03
C THR A 453 -6.70 -0.20 7.40
N TRP A 454 -5.43 0.08 7.64
CA TRP A 454 -4.28 -0.72 7.22
C TRP A 454 -3.25 -0.71 8.34
N GLY A 455 -2.64 -1.85 8.57
CA GLY A 455 -1.48 -1.95 9.44
C GLY A 455 -0.91 -3.37 9.50
N ARG A 456 0.10 -3.54 10.33
CA ARG A 456 0.73 -4.83 10.60
C ARG A 456 0.64 -5.18 12.08
N ALA A 457 0.81 -6.45 12.39
CA ALA A 457 0.92 -6.92 13.76
C ALA A 457 1.96 -8.04 13.89
N PHE A 458 2.62 -8.08 15.05
CA PHE A 458 3.35 -9.22 15.56
C PHE A 458 2.40 -10.06 16.39
N ILE A 459 2.47 -11.37 16.18
CA ILE A 459 1.54 -12.32 16.77
C ILE A 459 2.37 -13.42 17.42
N SER A 460 2.15 -13.66 18.71
CA SER A 460 2.63 -14.86 19.38
C SER A 460 1.60 -15.97 19.22
N TRP A 461 2.01 -17.09 18.64
CA TRP A 461 1.18 -18.24 18.35
C TRP A 461 1.44 -19.37 19.33
N GLU A 462 0.35 -20.01 19.74
CA GLU A 462 0.33 -21.20 20.59
C GLU A 462 -0.70 -22.22 20.07
N GLY A 463 -0.48 -23.50 20.34
CA GLY A 463 -1.39 -24.56 19.94
C GLY A 463 -0.67 -25.83 19.51
N GLU A 464 -1.21 -26.50 18.49
CA GLU A 464 -0.70 -27.77 18.01
C GLU A 464 -0.75 -27.86 16.47
N ILE A 465 0.30 -28.42 15.90
CA ILE A 465 0.29 -28.93 14.52
C ILE A 465 0.43 -30.44 14.58
N LYS A 466 -0.50 -31.16 13.95
CA LYS A 466 -0.39 -32.60 13.76
C LYS A 466 0.27 -32.86 12.41
N PHE A 467 1.26 -33.73 12.38
CA PHE A 467 1.97 -34.12 11.16
C PHE A 467 2.36 -35.59 11.23
N LYS A 468 1.89 -36.39 10.27
CA LYS A 468 2.17 -37.85 10.19
C LYS A 468 1.92 -38.58 11.52
N GLY A 469 0.80 -38.25 12.17
CA GLY A 469 0.39 -38.81 13.46
C GLY A 469 1.13 -38.27 14.70
N LYS A 470 2.10 -37.36 14.54
CA LYS A 470 2.81 -36.72 15.65
C LYS A 470 2.29 -35.31 15.92
N ALA A 471 2.20 -34.95 17.20
CA ALA A 471 1.85 -33.61 17.64
C ALA A 471 3.11 -32.76 17.84
N ILE A 472 3.17 -31.61 17.16
CA ILE A 472 4.16 -30.55 17.33
C ILE A 472 3.51 -29.49 18.22
N LYS A 473 4.01 -29.34 19.44
CA LYS A 473 3.56 -28.26 20.33
C LYS A 473 4.11 -26.94 19.84
N VAL A 474 3.22 -25.97 19.69
CA VAL A 474 3.55 -24.59 19.30
C VAL A 474 3.39 -23.72 20.54
N LYS A 475 4.45 -23.01 20.92
CA LYS A 475 4.46 -22.12 22.08
C LYS A 475 5.36 -20.93 21.79
N ASP A 476 4.84 -19.73 22.00
CA ASP A 476 5.56 -18.47 21.81
C ASP A 476 6.19 -18.31 20.42
N VAL A 477 5.53 -18.88 19.40
CA VAL A 477 6.01 -18.85 18.02
C VAL A 477 5.64 -17.53 17.37
N ILE A 478 6.63 -16.84 16.80
CA ILE A 478 6.43 -15.51 16.23
C ILE A 478 5.79 -15.63 14.84
N GLY A 479 4.82 -14.76 14.59
CA GLY A 479 4.28 -14.50 13.27
C GLY A 479 4.13 -13.02 13.02
N ILE A 480 4.12 -12.65 11.74
CA ILE A 480 3.87 -11.29 11.29
C ILE A 480 2.76 -11.31 10.26
N GLY A 481 1.87 -10.32 10.32
CA GLY A 481 0.84 -10.14 9.31
C GLY A 481 0.65 -8.70 8.88
N GLU A 482 0.21 -8.54 7.64
CA GLU A 482 -0.36 -7.32 7.08
C GLU A 482 -1.87 -7.46 6.97
N PHE A 483 -2.57 -6.40 7.36
CA PHE A 483 -4.00 -6.44 7.51
C PHE A 483 -4.60 -5.16 6.96
N THR A 484 -5.64 -5.34 6.15
CA THR A 484 -6.61 -4.28 5.91
C THR A 484 -7.96 -4.73 6.45
N ARG A 485 -8.71 -3.78 6.99
CA ARG A 485 -10.02 -4.06 7.58
C ARG A 485 -11.01 -3.04 7.09
N PHE A 486 -12.25 -3.50 6.91
CA PHE A 486 -13.38 -2.65 6.61
C PHE A 486 -14.50 -2.93 7.62
N LYS A 487 -15.20 -1.88 8.03
CA LYS A 487 -16.40 -1.94 8.87
C LYS A 487 -17.43 -1.03 8.21
N GLY A 488 -18.59 -1.59 7.88
CA GLY A 488 -19.70 -0.81 7.32
C GLY A 488 -20.18 0.29 8.28
N GLY A 489 -20.78 1.33 7.69
CA GLY A 489 -21.38 2.49 8.36
C GLY A 489 -22.47 2.16 9.36
#